data_AF-C9LUV1-F1
#
_entry.id   AF-C9LUV1-F1
#
_cell.length_a   1.000
_cell.length_b   1.000
_cell.length_c   1.000
_cell.angle_alpha   90.00
_cell.angle_beta   90.00
_cell.angle_gamma   90.00
#
_symmetry.space_group_name_H-M   'P 1'
#
loop_
_entity.id
_entity.type
_entity.pdbx_description
1 polymer ?
#
loop_
_entity_poly.entity_id
_entity_poly.type
_entity_poly.pdbx_seq_one_letter_code
_entity_poly.pdbx_strand_id
1 'polypeptide(L)'
;MERIWWGSVPNATRYVQEIVDAVREEKSMVLVLGKDVPWREFLPVLVEERIAFLPDRSLKRLACPAEEPGAYLLEHYCMEEKRLAYRAGKSHAQFLAEAEGLVLHKAIVWIDIQDAAKARAWTEFIHAYYGFAKKGAATPSFLLAFSEDFGVGRGCKGIVYHAFSDEVNEFDRFAFATLAAAGSVGQRRLKPYLATLAATVCAEDMELCAACSRRGMDFLRHPRETLERIAEEEVRSDGSPFALDALYEDLTRRIWKAQVKTVFPAIEDRRQAYIEKCRDALRTMNLVPEEVEIGVLSHKAAVGEIKLPSADVEELLLLKEARNHLAHIREVPFGVVERLV
;
A
#
# COMPACT_ATOMS: atom_id res chain seq x y z
N MET A 1 11.95 1.58 -3.50
CA MET A 1 10.46 1.64 -3.50
C MET A 1 9.93 1.44 -2.09
N GLU A 2 10.45 0.46 -1.34
CA GLU A 2 10.21 0.29 0.10
C GLU A 2 10.22 1.59 0.94
N ARG A 3 11.25 2.44 0.80
CA ARG A 3 11.33 3.73 1.51
C ARG A 3 10.25 4.73 1.11
N ILE A 4 9.77 4.69 -0.14
CA ILE A 4 8.67 5.54 -0.61
C ILE A 4 7.38 5.08 0.07
N TRP A 5 7.13 3.76 0.06
CA TRP A 5 5.93 3.19 0.68
C TRP A 5 5.90 3.48 2.18
N TRP A 6 6.89 3.01 2.92
CA TRP A 6 6.90 3.10 4.39
C TRP A 6 7.26 4.50 4.94
N GLY A 7 7.78 5.39 4.09
CA GLY A 7 8.27 6.71 4.52
C GLY A 7 7.57 7.91 3.91
N SER A 8 6.74 7.74 2.88
CA SER A 8 6.08 8.86 2.19
C SER A 8 4.59 8.65 1.94
N VAL A 9 4.09 7.41 2.00
CA VAL A 9 2.65 7.14 1.90
C VAL A 9 2.00 7.40 3.26
N PRO A 10 0.93 8.20 3.36
CA PRO A 10 0.44 8.69 4.65
C PRO A 10 0.09 7.61 5.68
N ASN A 11 -0.79 6.66 5.35
CA ASN A 11 -1.17 5.64 6.35
C ASN A 11 -0.10 4.60 6.59
N ALA A 12 0.70 4.24 5.58
CA ALA A 12 1.85 3.36 5.79
C ALA A 12 2.91 4.01 6.70
N THR A 13 3.12 5.32 6.58
CA THR A 13 4.01 6.08 7.46
C THR A 13 3.46 6.19 8.87
N ARG A 14 2.14 6.42 9.02
CA ARG A 14 1.43 6.43 10.30
C ARG A 14 1.55 5.05 10.99
N TYR A 15 1.35 3.96 10.26
CA TYR A 15 1.50 2.60 10.77
C TYR A 15 2.88 2.36 11.38
N VAL A 16 3.96 2.75 10.68
CA VAL A 16 5.32 2.66 11.21
C VAL A 16 5.49 3.52 12.47
N GLN A 17 4.88 4.72 12.48
CA GLN A 17 4.97 5.64 13.61
C GLN A 17 4.26 5.07 14.86
N GLU A 18 3.10 4.44 14.69
CA GLU A 18 2.36 3.78 15.77
C GLU A 18 3.17 2.63 16.39
N ILE A 19 3.90 1.85 15.57
CA ILE A 19 4.84 0.83 16.08
C ILE A 19 5.95 1.47 16.92
N VAL A 20 6.56 2.53 16.40
CA VAL A 20 7.64 3.26 17.09
C VAL A 20 7.15 3.86 18.41
N ASP A 21 5.96 4.45 18.44
CA ASP A 21 5.39 5.05 19.64
C ASP A 21 5.00 4.00 20.68
N ALA A 22 4.45 2.85 20.28
CA ALA A 22 4.21 1.74 21.19
C ALA A 22 5.52 1.22 21.82
N VAL A 23 6.59 1.11 21.04
CA VAL A 23 7.92 0.75 21.57
C VAL A 23 8.42 1.77 22.57
N ARG A 24 8.30 3.07 22.28
CA ARG A 24 8.68 4.16 23.20
C ARG A 24 7.91 4.11 24.51
N GLU A 25 6.63 3.75 24.43
CA GLU A 25 5.74 3.61 25.59
C GLU A 25 5.87 2.24 26.30
N GLU A 26 6.85 1.41 25.93
CA GLU A 26 7.09 0.08 26.49
C GLU A 26 5.88 -0.86 26.35
N LYS A 27 5.05 -0.62 25.33
CA LYS A 27 3.91 -1.46 25.00
C LYS A 27 4.35 -2.60 24.08
N SER A 28 3.62 -3.70 24.20
CA SER A 28 3.70 -4.81 23.26
C SER A 28 2.60 -4.68 22.21
N MET A 29 2.84 -5.22 21.03
CA MET A 29 1.92 -5.16 19.90
C MET A 29 1.77 -6.49 19.19
N VAL A 30 0.58 -6.71 18.66
CA VAL A 30 0.32 -7.65 17.57
C VAL A 30 0.21 -6.86 16.28
N LEU A 31 0.98 -7.26 15.28
CA LEU A 31 1.00 -6.72 13.93
C LEU A 31 0.54 -7.82 12.99
N VAL A 32 -0.67 -7.73 12.44
CA VAL A 32 -1.12 -8.66 11.40
C VAL A 32 -0.60 -8.19 10.05
N LEU A 33 0.40 -8.92 9.56
CA LEU A 33 1.12 -8.67 8.32
C LEU A 33 0.83 -9.79 7.33
N GLY A 34 -0.30 -9.67 6.63
CA GLY A 34 -0.72 -10.59 5.57
C GLY A 34 0.31 -10.75 4.45
N LYS A 35 0.12 -11.78 3.60
CA LYS A 35 0.97 -12.06 2.43
C LYS A 35 1.09 -10.90 1.43
N ASP A 36 0.13 -9.98 1.45
CA ASP A 36 0.04 -8.86 0.50
C ASP A 36 0.67 -7.57 1.04
N VAL A 37 1.25 -7.59 2.25
CA VAL A 37 2.00 -6.46 2.80
C VAL A 37 3.28 -6.24 1.98
N PRO A 38 3.45 -5.07 1.34
CA PRO A 38 4.57 -4.85 0.43
C PRO A 38 5.87 -4.57 1.18
N TRP A 39 6.98 -5.14 0.70
CA TRP A 39 8.31 -5.03 1.32
C TRP A 39 8.27 -5.33 2.82
N ARG A 40 7.57 -6.39 3.23
CA ARG A 40 7.38 -6.78 4.63
C ARG A 40 8.70 -6.85 5.39
N GLU A 41 9.74 -7.43 4.80
CA GLU A 41 11.06 -7.59 5.43
C GLU A 41 11.78 -6.26 5.72
N PHE A 42 11.40 -5.19 5.02
CA PHE A 42 11.95 -3.85 5.24
C PHE A 42 11.32 -3.13 6.45
N LEU A 43 10.10 -3.51 6.85
CA LEU A 43 9.41 -2.90 7.98
C LEU A 43 10.22 -2.97 9.30
N PRO A 44 10.72 -4.13 9.76
CA PRO A 44 11.51 -4.19 10.99
C PRO A 44 12.82 -3.40 10.89
N VAL A 45 13.45 -3.35 9.71
CA VAL A 45 14.67 -2.54 9.48
C VAL A 45 14.36 -1.06 9.69
N LEU A 46 13.24 -0.59 9.13
CA LEU A 46 12.82 0.81 9.29
C LEU A 46 12.44 1.14 10.74
N VAL A 47 11.77 0.22 11.43
CA VAL A 47 11.45 0.39 12.86
C VAL A 47 12.74 0.50 13.67
N GLU A 48 13.72 -0.38 13.44
CA GLU A 48 15.03 -0.35 14.08
C GLU A 48 15.77 0.98 13.84
N GLU A 49 15.83 1.45 12.58
CA GLU A 49 16.39 2.78 12.24
C GLU A 49 15.72 3.90 13.05
N ARG A 50 14.39 3.86 13.20
CA ARG A 50 13.62 4.91 13.88
C ARG A 50 13.71 4.85 15.40
N ILE A 51 14.06 3.73 16.01
CA ILE A 51 14.22 3.59 17.47
C ILE A 51 15.68 3.64 17.92
N ALA A 52 16.65 3.74 17.00
CA ALA A 52 18.08 3.75 17.29
C ALA A 52 18.52 4.85 18.28
N PHE A 53 17.71 5.90 18.45
CA PHE A 53 17.98 6.98 19.40
C PHE A 53 17.59 6.60 20.86
N LEU A 54 16.88 5.49 21.08
CA LEU A 54 16.50 5.03 22.43
C LEU A 54 17.73 4.45 23.14
N PRO A 55 18.17 5.04 24.27
CA PRO A 55 19.32 4.54 25.00
C PRO A 55 19.03 3.16 25.58
N ASP A 56 20.03 2.27 25.55
CA ASP A 56 20.01 0.92 26.13
C ASP A 56 18.93 -0.05 25.61
N ARG A 57 18.20 0.28 24.54
CA ARG A 57 17.22 -0.62 23.92
C ARG A 57 17.61 -0.90 22.48
N SER A 58 17.71 -2.19 22.13
CA SER A 58 17.92 -2.63 20.76
C SER A 58 16.83 -3.61 20.35
N LEU A 59 16.45 -3.53 19.08
CA LEU A 59 15.50 -4.46 18.48
C LEU A 59 16.21 -5.76 18.15
N LYS A 60 15.69 -6.87 18.67
CA LYS A 60 16.15 -8.21 18.35
C LYS A 60 15.09 -8.90 17.50
N ARG A 61 15.46 -9.20 16.25
CA ARG A 61 14.64 -10.02 15.35
C ARG A 61 14.86 -11.49 15.67
N LEU A 62 13.77 -12.20 15.91
CA LEU A 62 13.76 -13.64 16.19
C LEU A 62 12.85 -14.35 15.19
N ALA A 63 13.33 -15.45 14.64
CA ALA A 63 12.42 -16.48 14.14
C ALA A 63 11.62 -17.02 15.32
N CYS A 64 10.34 -17.38 15.11
CA CYS A 64 9.51 -17.91 16.20
C CYS A 64 10.19 -19.09 16.90
N PRO A 65 10.49 -19.00 18.21
CA PRO A 65 11.14 -20.08 18.93
C PRO A 65 10.31 -21.37 18.96
N ALA A 66 10.99 -22.51 18.96
CA ALA A 66 10.36 -23.83 19.07
C ALA A 66 9.84 -24.08 20.50
N GLU A 67 10.50 -23.50 21.49
CA GLU A 67 10.16 -23.57 22.91
C GLU A 67 8.91 -22.72 23.23
N GLU A 68 8.37 -22.94 24.43
CA GLU A 68 7.34 -22.06 25.00
C GLU A 68 7.92 -20.67 25.34
N PRO A 69 7.16 -19.57 25.15
CA PRO A 69 7.67 -18.21 25.29
C PRO A 69 8.44 -17.96 26.60
N GLY A 70 7.87 -18.42 27.72
CA GLY A 70 8.47 -18.24 29.03
C GLY A 70 9.77 -19.02 29.25
N ALA A 71 9.86 -20.23 28.69
CA ALA A 71 11.07 -21.05 28.78
C ALA A 71 12.20 -20.42 27.94
N TYR A 72 11.88 -20.02 26.71
CA TYR A 72 12.81 -19.33 25.83
C TYR A 72 13.39 -18.06 26.47
N LEU A 73 12.52 -17.20 27.02
CA LEU A 73 12.94 -15.94 27.65
C LEU A 73 13.72 -16.18 28.95
N LEU A 74 13.37 -17.20 29.73
CA LEU A 74 14.13 -17.57 30.92
C LEU A 74 15.56 -17.98 30.55
N GLU A 75 15.74 -18.76 29.49
CA GLU A 75 17.06 -19.23 29.07
C GLU A 75 17.92 -18.10 28.47
N HIS A 76 17.32 -17.28 27.59
CA HIS A 76 18.07 -16.34 26.75
C HIS A 76 18.16 -14.91 27.32
N TYR A 77 17.25 -14.52 28.22
CA TYR A 77 17.18 -13.16 28.77
C TYR A 77 17.31 -13.10 30.30
N CYS A 78 17.44 -14.24 30.98
CA CYS A 78 17.75 -14.32 32.40
C CYS A 78 19.17 -14.87 32.61
N MET A 79 19.94 -14.20 33.48
CA MET A 79 21.28 -14.66 33.88
C MET A 79 21.18 -15.95 34.69
N GLU A 80 22.17 -16.84 34.56
CA GLU A 80 22.19 -18.15 35.21
C GLU A 80 21.96 -18.07 36.73
N GLU A 81 22.61 -17.12 37.40
CA GLU A 81 22.44 -16.86 38.84
C GLU A 81 20.97 -16.59 39.23
N LYS A 82 20.25 -15.84 38.40
CA LYS A 82 18.83 -15.54 38.62
C LYS A 82 17.94 -16.71 38.25
N ARG A 83 18.31 -17.52 37.24
CA ARG A 83 17.58 -18.76 36.91
C ARG A 83 17.54 -19.74 38.07
N LEU A 84 18.59 -19.80 38.90
CA LEU A 84 18.62 -20.64 40.11
C LEU A 84 17.58 -20.24 41.16
N ALA A 85 17.09 -18.99 41.12
CA ALA A 85 16.02 -18.51 41.99
C ALA A 85 14.61 -18.87 41.46
N TYR A 86 14.51 -19.37 40.22
CA TYR A 86 13.25 -19.88 39.70
C TYR A 86 12.79 -21.11 40.51
N ARG A 87 11.48 -21.19 40.74
CA ARG A 87 10.83 -22.27 41.51
C ARG A 87 9.60 -22.72 40.75
N ALA A 88 9.39 -24.03 40.66
CA ALA A 88 8.30 -24.65 39.87
C ALA A 88 6.89 -24.18 40.28
N GLY A 89 6.71 -23.61 41.48
CA GLY A 89 5.44 -23.04 41.93
C GLY A 89 5.07 -21.68 41.32
N LYS A 90 5.97 -21.03 40.57
CA LYS A 90 5.69 -19.77 39.85
C LYS A 90 5.68 -20.01 38.34
N SER A 91 4.75 -19.35 37.64
CA SER A 91 4.80 -19.33 36.17
C SER A 91 6.03 -18.54 35.70
N HIS A 92 6.54 -18.86 34.50
CA HIS A 92 7.62 -18.10 33.88
C HIS A 92 7.27 -16.61 33.75
N ALA A 93 6.03 -16.30 33.36
CA ALA A 93 5.55 -14.93 33.22
C ALA A 93 5.64 -14.15 34.55
N GLN A 94 5.18 -14.76 35.65
CA GLN A 94 5.26 -14.16 36.97
C GLN A 94 6.71 -13.93 37.39
N PHE A 95 7.56 -14.96 37.27
CA PHE A 95 8.95 -14.86 37.68
C PHE A 95 9.70 -13.77 36.89
N LEU A 96 9.56 -13.74 35.57
CA LEU A 96 10.24 -12.77 34.70
C LEU A 96 9.74 -11.33 34.91
N ALA A 97 8.46 -11.16 35.27
CA ALA A 97 7.90 -9.84 35.58
C ALA A 97 8.34 -9.30 36.93
N GLU A 98 8.51 -10.17 37.93
CA GLU A 98 8.91 -9.78 39.30
C GLU A 98 10.43 -9.64 39.48
N ALA A 99 11.23 -10.36 38.70
CA ALA A 99 12.68 -10.40 38.83
C ALA A 99 13.33 -9.07 38.41
N GLU A 100 14.02 -8.40 39.33
CA GLU A 100 14.63 -7.09 39.07
C GLU A 100 15.93 -7.22 38.28
N GLY A 101 16.27 -6.21 37.47
CA GLY A 101 17.54 -6.11 36.76
C GLY A 101 17.76 -7.18 35.68
N LEU A 102 16.69 -7.62 35.01
CA LEU A 102 16.79 -8.48 33.84
C LEU A 102 17.06 -7.65 32.58
N VAL A 103 17.91 -8.15 31.69
CA VAL A 103 18.10 -7.55 30.36
C VAL A 103 16.79 -7.57 29.55
N LEU A 104 15.91 -8.53 29.85
CA LEU A 104 14.56 -8.61 29.28
C LEU A 104 13.81 -7.28 29.40
N HIS A 105 13.88 -6.58 30.54
CA HIS A 105 13.08 -5.38 30.80
C HIS A 105 13.42 -4.21 29.87
N LYS A 106 14.57 -4.24 29.21
CA LYS A 106 14.98 -3.26 28.21
C LYS A 106 14.83 -3.78 26.77
N ALA A 107 14.51 -5.06 26.59
CA ALA A 107 14.49 -5.69 25.28
C ALA A 107 13.31 -5.21 24.43
N ILE A 108 13.56 -5.09 23.13
CA ILE A 108 12.54 -4.97 22.09
C ILE A 108 12.68 -6.23 21.25
N VAL A 109 11.64 -7.06 21.20
CA VAL A 109 11.70 -8.37 20.55
C VAL A 109 10.69 -8.41 19.42
N TRP A 110 11.18 -8.55 18.18
CA TRP A 110 10.34 -8.75 17.00
C TRP A 110 10.28 -10.23 16.68
N ILE A 111 9.08 -10.81 16.62
CA ILE A 111 8.88 -12.24 16.41
C ILE A 111 7.94 -12.45 15.22
N ASP A 112 8.46 -13.07 14.17
CA ASP A 112 7.64 -13.50 13.03
C ASP A 112 6.95 -14.84 13.36
N ILE A 113 5.62 -14.83 13.41
CA ILE A 113 4.79 -15.97 13.82
C ILE A 113 3.86 -16.36 12.68
N GLN A 114 3.94 -17.63 12.29
CA GLN A 114 3.14 -18.22 11.20
C GLN A 114 2.15 -19.27 11.69
N ASP A 115 2.19 -19.61 12.98
CA ASP A 115 1.40 -20.68 13.58
C ASP A 115 0.43 -20.14 14.64
N ALA A 116 -0.83 -20.58 14.59
CA ALA A 116 -1.89 -20.12 15.48
C ALA A 116 -1.65 -20.53 16.94
N ALA A 117 -1.08 -21.72 17.19
CA ALA A 117 -0.79 -22.18 18.55
C ALA A 117 0.32 -21.33 19.18
N LYS A 118 1.37 -21.00 18.41
CA LYS A 118 2.43 -20.07 18.81
C LYS A 118 1.91 -18.66 19.02
N ALA A 119 1.06 -18.15 18.13
CA ALA A 119 0.43 -16.84 18.28
C ALA A 119 -0.35 -16.74 19.59
N ARG A 120 -1.10 -17.79 19.92
CA ARG A 120 -1.84 -17.89 21.19
C ARG A 120 -0.90 -17.94 22.40
N ALA A 121 0.09 -18.81 22.39
CA ALA A 121 1.04 -18.98 23.49
C ALA A 121 1.78 -17.67 23.82
N TRP A 122 2.30 -16.98 22.81
CA TRP A 122 2.97 -15.68 22.97
C TRP A 122 2.02 -14.61 23.51
N THR A 123 0.81 -14.53 22.98
CA THR A 123 -0.20 -13.57 23.44
C THR A 123 -0.59 -13.82 24.89
N GLU A 124 -0.86 -15.07 25.27
CA GLU A 124 -1.24 -15.46 26.64
C GLU A 124 -0.08 -15.20 27.63
N PHE A 125 1.16 -15.50 27.23
CA PHE A 125 2.34 -15.19 28.02
C PHE A 125 2.47 -13.69 28.30
N ILE A 126 2.38 -12.85 27.26
CA ILE A 126 2.50 -11.39 27.38
C ILE A 126 1.40 -10.84 28.28
N HIS A 127 0.16 -11.30 28.07
CA HIS A 127 -0.97 -10.91 28.90
C HIS A 127 -0.72 -11.23 30.39
N ALA A 128 -0.24 -12.46 30.68
CA ALA A 128 0.12 -12.87 32.03
C ALA A 128 1.26 -12.03 32.60
N TYR A 129 2.32 -11.77 31.81
CA TYR A 129 3.48 -10.97 32.21
C TYR A 129 3.06 -9.57 32.68
N TYR A 130 2.27 -8.86 31.87
CA TYR A 130 1.75 -7.53 32.25
C TYR A 130 0.71 -7.58 33.38
N GLY A 131 0.14 -8.74 33.67
CA GLY A 131 -0.67 -8.98 34.87
C GLY A 131 0.15 -8.93 36.17
N PHE A 132 1.41 -9.37 36.14
CA PHE A 132 2.31 -9.41 37.29
C PHE A 132 3.30 -8.23 37.35
N ALA A 133 3.52 -7.53 36.23
CA ALA A 133 4.45 -6.41 36.18
C ALA A 133 4.03 -5.26 37.14
N LYS A 134 5.00 -4.75 37.92
CA LYS A 134 4.76 -3.60 38.80
C LYS A 134 4.45 -2.35 37.96
N LYS A 135 3.45 -1.57 38.39
CA LYS A 135 3.08 -0.32 37.70
C LYS A 135 4.27 0.65 37.67
N GLY A 136 4.65 1.11 36.49
CA GLY A 136 5.77 2.04 36.29
C GLY A 136 7.16 1.36 36.30
N ALA A 137 7.24 0.04 36.42
CA ALA A 137 8.49 -0.68 36.16
C ALA A 137 8.75 -0.77 34.65
N ALA A 138 10.03 -0.81 34.27
CA ALA A 138 10.43 -1.01 32.89
C ALA A 138 9.93 -2.36 32.37
N THR A 139 9.36 -2.38 31.17
CA THR A 139 8.84 -3.61 30.56
C THR A 139 9.39 -3.87 29.16
N PRO A 140 9.57 -5.14 28.78
CA PRO A 140 9.90 -5.49 27.40
C PRO A 140 8.80 -5.04 26.44
N SER A 141 9.18 -4.68 25.22
CA SER A 141 8.25 -4.51 24.11
C SER A 141 8.33 -5.73 23.20
N PHE A 142 7.25 -6.50 23.12
CA PHE A 142 7.11 -7.59 22.15
C PHE A 142 6.35 -7.10 20.93
N LEU A 143 6.92 -7.24 19.74
CA LEU A 143 6.29 -6.98 18.46
C LEU A 143 6.02 -8.32 17.78
N LEU A 144 4.80 -8.82 17.90
CA LEU A 144 4.38 -10.09 17.33
C LEU A 144 3.86 -9.88 15.90
N ALA A 145 4.68 -10.22 14.91
CA ALA A 145 4.33 -10.13 13.49
C ALA A 145 3.64 -11.41 13.02
N PHE A 146 2.31 -11.40 13.00
CA PHE A 146 1.50 -12.53 12.54
C PHE A 146 1.40 -12.53 11.01
N SER A 147 1.54 -13.69 10.38
CA SER A 147 1.35 -13.84 8.92
C SER A 147 -0.10 -13.68 8.47
N GLU A 148 -1.06 -13.82 9.38
CA GLU A 148 -2.51 -13.68 9.16
C GLU A 148 -3.22 -13.35 10.49
N ASP A 149 -4.53 -13.10 10.44
CA ASP A 149 -5.31 -12.86 11.64
C ASP A 149 -5.68 -14.19 12.32
N PHE A 150 -4.97 -14.54 13.39
CA PHE A 150 -5.25 -15.74 14.18
C PHE A 150 -6.35 -15.55 15.24
N GLY A 151 -7.00 -14.38 15.30
CA GLY A 151 -8.08 -14.10 16.26
C GLY A 151 -7.62 -13.95 17.72
N VAL A 152 -6.32 -13.73 17.96
CA VAL A 152 -5.73 -13.59 19.30
C VAL A 152 -5.09 -12.21 19.49
N GLY A 153 -5.07 -11.71 20.73
CA GLY A 153 -4.41 -10.45 21.10
C GLY A 153 -5.31 -9.21 21.05
N ARG A 154 -6.46 -9.28 20.37
CA ARG A 154 -7.46 -8.21 20.37
C ARG A 154 -8.01 -7.98 21.77
N GLY A 155 -7.93 -6.74 22.27
CA GLY A 155 -8.43 -6.36 23.60
C GLY A 155 -7.63 -6.92 24.78
N CYS A 156 -6.50 -7.59 24.54
CA CYS A 156 -5.65 -8.10 25.61
C CYS A 156 -4.93 -6.95 26.33
N LYS A 157 -5.03 -6.91 27.66
CA LYS A 157 -4.30 -5.92 28.47
C LYS A 157 -2.80 -6.00 28.19
N GLY A 158 -2.18 -4.85 27.92
CA GLY A 158 -0.75 -4.74 27.63
C GLY A 158 -0.36 -5.00 26.17
N ILE A 159 -1.34 -5.31 25.31
CA ILE A 159 -1.13 -5.58 23.89
C ILE A 159 -1.99 -4.62 23.07
N VAL A 160 -1.35 -3.87 22.18
CA VAL A 160 -2.03 -3.11 21.12
C VAL A 160 -2.15 -4.00 19.89
N TYR A 161 -3.31 -4.00 19.25
CA TYR A 161 -3.55 -4.84 18.08
C TYR A 161 -3.72 -3.98 16.84
N HIS A 162 -2.92 -4.24 15.80
CA HIS A 162 -3.05 -3.58 14.51
C HIS A 162 -3.03 -4.60 13.38
N ALA A 163 -4.01 -4.51 12.48
CA ALA A 163 -4.01 -5.25 11.23
C ALA A 163 -3.71 -4.30 10.09
N PHE A 164 -2.67 -4.59 9.31
CA PHE A 164 -2.23 -3.69 8.24
C PHE A 164 -3.31 -3.44 7.17
N SER A 165 -4.14 -4.45 6.91
CA SER A 165 -5.29 -4.35 5.98
C SER A 165 -6.28 -3.27 6.35
N ASP A 166 -6.39 -2.93 7.63
CA ASP A 166 -7.36 -1.95 8.14
C ASP A 166 -6.82 -0.52 8.03
N GLU A 167 -5.53 -0.36 7.75
CA GLU A 167 -4.82 0.91 7.83
C GLU A 167 -4.65 1.58 6.47
N VAL A 168 -4.49 0.78 5.42
CA VAL A 168 -4.17 1.23 4.05
C VAL A 168 -5.41 1.12 3.16
N ASN A 169 -5.69 2.14 2.36
CA ASN A 169 -6.87 2.18 1.50
C ASN A 169 -6.55 2.57 0.04
N GLU A 170 -7.56 2.82 -0.80
CA GLU A 170 -7.35 3.24 -2.20
C GLU A 170 -6.52 4.52 -2.33
N PHE A 171 -6.70 5.49 -1.44
CA PHE A 171 -5.95 6.75 -1.46
C PHE A 171 -4.45 6.52 -1.31
N ASP A 172 -4.02 5.67 -0.37
CA ASP A 172 -2.61 5.35 -0.15
C ASP A 172 -1.95 4.70 -1.38
N ARG A 173 -2.71 3.84 -2.08
CA ARG A 173 -2.26 3.17 -3.31
C ARG A 173 -2.01 4.18 -4.44
N PHE A 174 -2.94 5.13 -4.62
CA PHE A 174 -2.77 6.21 -5.59
C PHE A 174 -1.64 7.17 -5.22
N ALA A 175 -1.49 7.50 -3.93
CA ALA A 175 -0.38 8.30 -3.44
C ALA A 175 0.96 7.63 -3.74
N PHE A 176 1.08 6.33 -3.44
CA PHE A 176 2.26 5.55 -3.79
C PHE A 176 2.53 5.54 -5.30
N ALA A 177 1.53 5.20 -6.11
CA ALA A 177 1.70 5.10 -7.56
C ALA A 177 2.13 6.44 -8.18
N THR A 178 1.65 7.56 -7.64
CA THR A 178 2.06 8.91 -8.04
C THR A 178 3.55 9.15 -7.76
N LEU A 179 4.00 8.79 -6.55
CA LEU A 179 5.41 8.91 -6.17
C LEU A 179 6.30 7.95 -6.98
N ALA A 180 5.84 6.71 -7.22
CA ALA A 180 6.55 5.70 -7.99
C ALA A 180 6.69 6.09 -9.47
N ALA A 181 5.67 6.72 -10.07
CA ALA A 181 5.68 7.19 -11.45
C ALA A 181 6.52 8.47 -11.66
N ALA A 182 6.88 9.19 -10.58
CA ALA A 182 7.51 10.50 -10.65
C ALA A 182 8.83 10.50 -11.44
N GLY A 183 9.60 9.40 -11.37
CA GLY A 183 10.89 9.24 -12.05
C GLY A 183 10.84 8.45 -13.36
N SER A 184 9.72 7.80 -13.69
CA SER A 184 9.71 6.72 -14.69
C SER A 184 9.41 7.15 -16.11
N VAL A 185 8.88 8.36 -16.31
CA VAL A 185 8.55 8.89 -17.64
C VAL A 185 9.03 10.34 -17.73
N GLY A 186 9.74 10.68 -18.81
CA GLY A 186 10.23 12.04 -19.06
C GLY A 186 9.11 13.04 -19.35
N GLN A 187 8.06 12.58 -20.04
CA GLN A 187 6.88 13.39 -20.36
C GLN A 187 6.03 13.63 -19.10
N ARG A 188 6.09 14.85 -18.54
CA ARG A 188 5.39 15.21 -17.29
C ARG A 188 3.87 14.94 -17.35
N ARG A 189 3.25 15.18 -18.51
CA ARG A 189 1.81 15.03 -18.72
C ARG A 189 1.31 13.57 -18.62
N LEU A 190 2.17 12.60 -18.90
CA LEU A 190 1.81 11.17 -18.85
C LEU A 190 1.92 10.57 -17.44
N LYS A 191 2.58 11.24 -16.50
CA LYS A 191 2.79 10.72 -15.14
C LYS A 191 1.48 10.43 -14.39
N PRO A 192 0.45 11.30 -14.44
CA PRO A 192 -0.86 11.00 -13.84
C PRO A 192 -1.52 9.76 -14.44
N TYR A 193 -1.40 9.55 -15.76
CA TYR A 193 -1.92 8.37 -16.42
C TYR A 193 -1.16 7.11 -16.02
N LEU A 194 0.18 7.14 -15.97
CA LEU A 194 0.98 6.02 -15.49
C LEU A 194 0.63 5.63 -14.05
N ALA A 195 0.57 6.61 -13.15
CA ALA A 195 0.20 6.39 -11.76
C ALA A 195 -1.20 5.76 -11.64
N THR A 196 -2.16 6.30 -12.38
CA THR A 196 -3.55 5.81 -12.37
C THR A 196 -3.68 4.41 -12.95
N LEU A 197 -2.96 4.14 -14.05
CA LEU A 197 -2.92 2.83 -14.69
C LEU A 197 -2.32 1.78 -13.74
N ALA A 198 -1.15 2.07 -13.16
CA ALA A 198 -0.47 1.15 -12.24
C ALA A 198 -1.33 0.85 -11.00
N ALA A 199 -1.89 1.88 -10.35
CA ALA A 199 -2.74 1.71 -9.17
C ALA A 199 -4.03 0.93 -9.49
N THR A 200 -4.64 1.15 -10.66
CA THR A 200 -5.91 0.51 -11.02
C THR A 200 -5.70 -0.94 -11.48
N VAL A 201 -4.65 -1.21 -12.25
CA VAL A 201 -4.33 -2.55 -12.76
C VAL A 201 -3.89 -3.47 -11.62
N CYS A 202 -2.97 -3.00 -10.77
CA CYS A 202 -2.34 -3.83 -9.74
C CYS A 202 -3.18 -3.99 -8.46
N ALA A 203 -4.25 -3.19 -8.30
CA ALA A 203 -5.16 -3.21 -7.16
C ALA A 203 -4.48 -3.12 -5.78
N GLU A 204 -4.25 -4.24 -5.10
CA GLU A 204 -3.66 -4.30 -3.75
C GLU A 204 -2.18 -4.71 -3.77
N ASP A 205 -1.65 -5.18 -4.91
CA ASP A 205 -0.25 -5.53 -5.04
C ASP A 205 0.60 -4.29 -5.34
N MET A 206 1.15 -3.71 -4.27
CA MET A 206 1.96 -2.49 -4.38
C MET A 206 3.37 -2.73 -4.93
N GLU A 207 3.89 -3.96 -4.81
CA GLU A 207 5.16 -4.31 -5.41
C GLU A 207 5.02 -4.45 -6.93
N LEU A 208 3.93 -5.05 -7.40
CA LEU A 208 3.58 -5.09 -8.82
C LEU A 208 3.32 -3.67 -9.35
N CYS A 209 2.61 -2.84 -8.58
CA CYS A 209 2.40 -1.43 -8.92
C CYS A 209 3.72 -0.69 -9.10
N ALA A 210 4.71 -0.98 -8.24
CA ALA A 210 6.04 -0.40 -8.34
C ALA A 210 6.80 -0.91 -9.57
N ALA A 211 6.71 -2.21 -9.89
CA ALA A 211 7.33 -2.81 -11.08
C ALA A 211 6.75 -2.22 -12.37
N CYS A 212 5.42 -2.14 -12.48
CA CYS A 212 4.72 -1.52 -13.60
C CYS A 212 5.11 -0.05 -13.74
N SER A 213 5.14 0.68 -12.62
CA SER A 213 5.55 2.09 -12.60
C SER A 213 6.98 2.27 -13.09
N ARG A 214 7.93 1.39 -12.77
CA ARG A 214 9.33 1.45 -13.26
C ARG A 214 9.44 1.23 -14.77
N ARG A 215 8.58 0.40 -15.35
CA ARG A 215 8.56 0.15 -16.80
C ARG A 215 8.05 1.35 -17.62
N GLY A 216 7.40 2.32 -16.99
CA GLY A 216 7.14 3.64 -17.59
C GLY A 216 6.40 3.57 -18.92
N MET A 217 7.04 4.05 -19.99
CA MET A 217 6.44 4.08 -21.34
C MET A 217 6.07 2.70 -21.88
N ASP A 218 6.83 1.66 -21.53
CA ASP A 218 6.53 0.29 -21.96
C ASP A 218 5.18 -0.16 -21.39
N PHE A 219 4.96 0.08 -20.10
CA PHE A 219 3.70 -0.26 -19.45
C PHE A 219 2.54 0.57 -19.99
N LEU A 220 2.77 1.85 -20.34
CA LEU A 220 1.74 2.69 -20.94
C LEU A 220 1.32 2.22 -22.34
N ARG A 221 2.26 1.72 -23.15
CA ARG A 221 2.02 1.29 -24.54
C ARG A 221 1.48 -0.13 -24.62
N HIS A 222 2.03 -1.01 -23.79
CA HIS A 222 1.85 -2.45 -23.86
C HIS A 222 1.67 -3.00 -22.43
N PRO A 223 0.54 -2.70 -21.75
CA PRO A 223 0.35 -3.09 -20.37
C PRO A 223 0.44 -4.61 -20.17
N ARG A 224 -0.18 -5.38 -21.08
CA ARG A 224 -0.21 -6.85 -20.99
C ARG A 224 1.17 -7.46 -21.16
N GLU A 225 1.85 -7.13 -22.25
CA GLU A 225 3.18 -7.66 -22.56
C GLU A 225 4.22 -7.22 -21.51
N THR A 226 4.03 -6.05 -20.92
CA THR A 226 4.89 -5.58 -19.82
C THR A 226 4.64 -6.34 -18.53
N LEU A 227 3.38 -6.70 -18.22
CA LEU A 227 3.07 -7.56 -17.07
C LEU A 227 3.66 -8.96 -17.25
N GLU A 228 3.57 -9.53 -18.46
CA GLU A 228 4.15 -10.83 -18.80
C GLU A 228 5.66 -10.82 -18.57
N ARG A 229 6.37 -9.80 -19.10
CA ARG A 229 7.81 -9.62 -18.84
C ARG A 229 8.14 -9.44 -17.35
N ILE A 230 7.34 -8.69 -16.60
CA ILE A 230 7.57 -8.52 -15.15
C ILE A 230 7.47 -9.87 -14.44
N ALA A 231 6.47 -10.70 -14.77
CA ALA A 231 6.33 -12.03 -14.15
C ALA A 231 7.47 -13.00 -14.52
N GLU A 232 8.10 -12.82 -15.69
CA GLU A 232 9.24 -13.64 -16.12
C GLU A 232 10.58 -13.17 -15.52
N GLU A 233 10.76 -11.86 -15.37
CA GLU A 233 12.05 -11.24 -15.02
C GLU A 233 12.18 -10.88 -13.54
N GLU A 234 11.08 -10.65 -12.84
CA GLU A 234 11.04 -10.13 -11.47
C GLU A 234 10.20 -11.01 -10.54
N VAL A 235 10.55 -10.98 -9.26
CA VAL A 235 9.79 -11.59 -8.17
C VAL A 235 9.49 -10.54 -7.10
N ARG A 236 8.54 -10.85 -6.22
CA ARG A 236 8.24 -10.04 -5.05
C ARG A 236 9.44 -10.04 -4.09
N SER A 237 9.45 -9.11 -3.14
CA SER A 237 10.52 -8.95 -2.16
C SER A 237 10.71 -10.18 -1.25
N ASP A 238 9.69 -11.02 -1.10
CA ASP A 238 9.73 -12.30 -0.38
C ASP A 238 10.19 -13.48 -1.27
N GLY A 239 10.52 -13.22 -2.54
CA GLY A 239 10.93 -14.21 -3.53
C GLY A 239 9.77 -14.94 -4.23
N SER A 240 8.51 -14.67 -3.86
CA SER A 240 7.36 -15.27 -4.51
C SER A 240 7.06 -14.63 -5.88
N PRO A 241 6.47 -15.37 -6.83
CA PRO A 241 6.12 -14.82 -8.14
C PRO A 241 4.91 -13.87 -8.05
N PHE A 242 4.77 -12.98 -9.04
CA PHE A 242 3.56 -12.17 -9.19
C PHE A 242 2.39 -13.03 -9.69
N ALA A 243 1.27 -13.01 -8.97
CA ALA A 243 0.06 -13.74 -9.35
C ALA A 243 -0.78 -12.91 -10.34
N LEU A 244 -0.66 -13.20 -11.64
CA LEU A 244 -1.29 -12.41 -12.70
C LEU A 244 -2.59 -13.01 -13.26
N ASP A 245 -2.89 -14.28 -12.98
CA ASP A 245 -4.05 -14.98 -13.58
C ASP A 245 -5.37 -14.24 -13.34
N ALA A 246 -5.68 -13.92 -12.08
CA ALA A 246 -6.90 -13.18 -11.72
C ALA A 246 -6.88 -11.72 -12.22
N LEU A 247 -5.70 -11.16 -12.49
CA LEU A 247 -5.56 -9.81 -13.04
C LEU A 247 -5.91 -9.82 -14.54
N TYR A 248 -5.51 -10.86 -15.28
CA TYR A 248 -5.76 -10.96 -16.72
C TYR A 248 -7.24 -11.12 -17.08
N GLU A 249 -8.04 -11.76 -16.22
CA GLU A 249 -9.48 -11.92 -16.44
C GLU A 249 -10.21 -10.59 -16.65
N ASP A 250 -9.73 -9.50 -16.03
CA ASP A 250 -10.37 -8.18 -16.06
C ASP A 250 -9.40 -7.06 -16.52
N LEU A 251 -8.26 -7.40 -17.13
CA LEU A 251 -7.21 -6.43 -17.46
C LEU A 251 -7.74 -5.31 -18.38
N THR A 252 -8.47 -5.64 -19.44
CA THR A 252 -9.04 -4.64 -20.36
C THR A 252 -9.97 -3.67 -19.62
N ARG A 253 -10.77 -4.17 -18.68
CA ARG A 253 -11.67 -3.31 -17.88
C ARG A 253 -10.89 -2.45 -16.89
N ARG A 254 -9.81 -2.96 -16.30
CA ARG A 254 -8.93 -2.19 -15.41
C ARG A 254 -8.22 -1.06 -16.15
N ILE A 255 -7.71 -1.33 -17.36
CA ILE A 255 -7.12 -0.31 -18.24
C ILE A 255 -8.18 0.74 -18.60
N TRP A 256 -9.37 0.29 -19.05
CA TRP A 256 -10.48 1.19 -19.34
C TRP A 256 -10.85 2.06 -18.13
N LYS A 257 -10.94 1.49 -16.92
CA LYS A 257 -11.24 2.24 -15.70
C LYS A 257 -10.18 3.30 -15.40
N ALA A 258 -8.90 3.00 -15.63
CA ALA A 258 -7.83 3.98 -15.52
C ALA A 258 -7.99 5.11 -16.54
N GLN A 259 -8.34 4.79 -17.79
CA GLN A 259 -8.59 5.78 -18.84
C GLN A 259 -9.85 6.61 -18.56
N VAL A 260 -10.92 6.06 -17.98
CA VAL A 260 -12.06 6.85 -17.52
C VAL A 260 -11.63 7.87 -16.46
N LYS A 261 -10.72 7.50 -15.55
CA LYS A 261 -10.23 8.42 -14.51
C LYS A 261 -9.34 9.55 -15.05
N THR A 262 -8.70 9.39 -16.21
CA THR A 262 -7.73 10.38 -16.74
C THR A 262 -8.09 11.00 -18.08
N VAL A 263 -8.55 10.20 -19.04
CA VAL A 263 -8.87 10.62 -20.41
C VAL A 263 -10.24 11.30 -20.47
N PHE A 264 -11.23 10.82 -19.70
CA PHE A 264 -12.56 11.44 -19.71
C PHE A 264 -12.55 12.90 -19.23
N PRO A 265 -11.89 13.26 -18.11
CA PRO A 265 -11.72 14.66 -17.73
C PRO A 265 -11.04 15.50 -18.83
N ALA A 266 -9.98 14.98 -19.46
CA ALA A 266 -9.30 15.69 -20.53
C ALA A 266 -10.18 15.92 -21.78
N ILE A 267 -11.07 14.96 -22.10
CA ILE A 267 -12.08 15.13 -23.14
C ILE A 267 -13.06 16.23 -22.77
N GLU A 268 -13.54 16.23 -21.54
CA GLU A 268 -14.54 17.17 -21.06
C GLU A 268 -14.01 18.61 -20.96
N ASP A 269 -12.78 18.80 -20.47
CA ASP A 269 -12.12 20.11 -20.45
C ASP A 269 -12.00 20.70 -21.86
N ARG A 270 -11.62 19.88 -22.84
CA ARG A 270 -11.52 20.30 -24.24
C ARG A 270 -12.89 20.55 -24.86
N ARG A 271 -13.89 19.71 -24.56
CA ARG A 271 -15.29 19.95 -24.97
C ARG A 271 -15.74 21.32 -24.50
N GLN A 272 -15.55 21.66 -23.23
CA GLN A 272 -15.92 22.95 -22.67
C GLN A 272 -15.19 24.12 -23.35
N ALA A 273 -13.90 23.98 -23.65
CA ALA A 273 -13.17 24.98 -24.42
C ALA A 273 -13.77 25.22 -25.81
N TYR A 274 -14.20 24.16 -26.50
CA TYR A 274 -14.88 24.27 -27.80
C TYR A 274 -16.30 24.84 -27.68
N ILE A 275 -17.04 24.49 -26.63
CA ILE A 275 -18.34 25.11 -26.33
C ILE A 275 -18.18 26.62 -26.19
N GLU A 276 -17.16 27.09 -25.47
CA GLU A 276 -16.90 28.52 -25.32
C GLU A 276 -16.56 29.19 -26.66
N LYS A 277 -15.66 28.57 -27.45
CA LYS A 277 -15.31 29.06 -28.80
C LYS A 277 -16.53 29.19 -29.72
N CYS A 278 -17.52 28.29 -29.59
CA CYS A 278 -18.67 28.20 -30.50
C CYS A 278 -19.96 28.75 -29.89
N ARG A 279 -19.90 29.37 -28.71
CA ARG A 279 -21.06 29.69 -27.86
C ARG A 279 -22.16 30.46 -28.61
N ASP A 280 -21.79 31.50 -29.34
CA ASP A 280 -22.75 32.34 -30.07
C ASP A 280 -23.40 31.61 -31.25
N ALA A 281 -22.63 30.80 -31.97
CA ALA A 281 -23.14 29.97 -33.05
C ALA A 281 -24.14 28.93 -32.51
N LEU A 282 -23.84 28.29 -31.38
CA LEU A 282 -24.73 27.34 -30.72
C LEU A 282 -26.04 28.02 -30.27
N ARG A 283 -25.97 29.22 -29.70
CA ARG A 283 -27.16 29.99 -29.30
C ARG A 283 -28.02 30.41 -30.48
N THR A 284 -27.40 30.78 -31.60
CA THR A 284 -28.13 31.11 -32.84
C THR A 284 -28.88 29.90 -33.39
N MET A 285 -28.39 28.69 -33.12
CA MET A 285 -29.08 27.43 -33.44
C MET A 285 -30.13 27.02 -32.39
N ASN A 286 -30.46 27.88 -31.41
CA ASN A 286 -31.35 27.59 -30.28
C ASN A 286 -30.91 26.39 -29.43
N LEU A 287 -29.60 26.15 -29.31
CA LEU A 287 -29.04 25.13 -28.42
C LEU A 287 -28.60 25.75 -27.10
N VAL A 288 -28.68 24.97 -26.02
CA VAL A 288 -28.08 25.31 -24.72
C VAL A 288 -26.61 24.87 -24.75
N PRO A 289 -25.63 25.79 -24.86
CA PRO A 289 -24.24 25.42 -25.14
C PRO A 289 -23.66 24.40 -24.15
N GLU A 290 -23.98 24.54 -22.86
CA GLU A 290 -23.50 23.68 -21.78
C GLU A 290 -23.95 22.22 -21.93
N GLU A 291 -25.14 21.99 -22.48
CA GLU A 291 -25.75 20.66 -22.70
C GLU A 291 -25.31 19.99 -24.00
N VAL A 292 -24.55 20.70 -24.85
CA VAL A 292 -24.13 20.15 -26.14
C VAL A 292 -23.03 19.11 -25.96
N GLU A 293 -23.38 17.85 -26.17
CA GLU A 293 -22.46 16.71 -26.17
C GLU A 293 -21.38 16.81 -27.25
N ILE A 294 -20.20 16.24 -26.97
CA ILE A 294 -19.05 16.25 -27.91
C ILE A 294 -19.41 15.66 -29.28
N GLY A 295 -20.29 14.66 -29.32
CA GLY A 295 -20.75 14.03 -30.56
C GLY A 295 -21.56 14.99 -31.45
N VAL A 296 -22.38 15.85 -30.85
CA VAL A 296 -23.18 16.87 -31.55
C VAL A 296 -22.26 17.97 -32.06
N LEU A 297 -21.34 18.43 -31.21
CA LEU A 297 -20.38 19.48 -31.56
C LEU A 297 -19.49 19.06 -32.74
N SER A 298 -18.94 17.84 -32.67
CA SER A 298 -18.15 17.23 -33.74
C SER A 298 -18.94 17.11 -35.05
N HIS A 299 -20.20 16.67 -35.01
CA HIS A 299 -21.04 16.59 -36.20
C HIS A 299 -21.25 17.95 -36.85
N LYS A 300 -21.67 18.95 -36.05
CA LYS A 300 -21.98 20.31 -36.54
C LYS A 300 -20.75 21.01 -37.14
N ALA A 301 -19.58 20.82 -36.54
CA ALA A 301 -18.32 21.31 -37.08
C ALA A 301 -17.97 20.61 -38.41
N ALA A 302 -18.14 19.29 -38.49
CA ALA A 302 -17.82 18.51 -39.69
C ALA A 302 -18.71 18.85 -40.90
N VAL A 303 -20.00 19.15 -40.68
CA VAL A 303 -20.91 19.57 -41.75
C VAL A 303 -20.87 21.07 -42.06
N GLY A 304 -20.01 21.82 -41.37
CA GLY A 304 -19.81 23.26 -41.59
C GLY A 304 -20.89 24.18 -41.01
N GLU A 305 -21.81 23.65 -40.19
CA GLU A 305 -22.79 24.47 -39.46
C GLU A 305 -22.10 25.37 -38.42
N ILE A 306 -21.01 24.88 -37.82
CA ILE A 306 -20.12 25.66 -36.96
C ILE A 306 -18.79 25.83 -37.69
N LYS A 307 -18.40 27.08 -37.95
CA LYS A 307 -17.14 27.38 -38.62
C LYS A 307 -15.98 27.26 -37.64
N LEU A 308 -15.16 26.24 -37.84
CA LEU A 308 -13.91 26.02 -37.11
C LEU A 308 -12.75 25.77 -38.09
N PRO A 309 -11.49 26.06 -37.70
CA PRO A 309 -10.31 25.62 -38.44
C PRO A 309 -10.27 24.10 -38.61
N SER A 310 -9.66 23.60 -39.70
CA SER A 310 -9.56 22.15 -39.96
C SER A 310 -8.96 21.37 -38.78
N ALA A 311 -7.92 21.91 -38.15
CA ALA A 311 -7.28 21.29 -36.99
C ALA A 311 -8.23 21.11 -35.79
N ASP A 312 -9.12 22.08 -35.56
CA ASP A 312 -10.12 22.04 -34.49
C ASP A 312 -11.20 20.98 -34.79
N VAL A 313 -11.59 20.83 -36.06
CA VAL A 313 -12.53 19.78 -36.50
C VAL A 313 -11.92 18.38 -36.32
N GLU A 314 -10.65 18.21 -36.70
CA GLU A 314 -9.90 16.97 -36.52
C GLU A 314 -9.76 16.59 -35.03
N GLU A 315 -9.51 17.57 -34.15
CA GLU A 315 -9.49 17.31 -32.72
C GLU A 315 -10.87 16.90 -32.18
N LEU A 316 -11.95 17.58 -32.59
CA LEU A 316 -13.31 17.19 -32.18
C LEU A 316 -13.67 15.75 -32.58
N LEU A 317 -13.22 15.31 -33.77
CA LEU A 317 -13.38 13.92 -34.21
C LEU A 317 -12.61 12.94 -33.32
N LEU A 318 -11.35 13.25 -33.00
CA LEU A 318 -10.52 12.46 -32.07
C LEU A 318 -11.18 12.35 -30.68
N LEU A 319 -11.68 13.46 -30.14
CA LEU A 319 -12.34 13.51 -28.84
C LEU A 319 -13.62 12.67 -28.82
N LYS A 320 -14.42 12.76 -29.89
CA LYS A 320 -15.64 11.95 -30.07
C LYS A 320 -15.29 10.46 -30.11
N GLU A 321 -14.26 10.08 -30.86
CA GLU A 321 -13.83 8.68 -30.97
C GLU A 321 -13.35 8.13 -29.62
N ALA A 322 -12.47 8.86 -28.93
CA ALA A 322 -12.01 8.49 -27.60
C ALA A 322 -13.17 8.35 -26.60
N ARG A 323 -14.13 9.30 -26.61
CA ARG A 323 -15.34 9.21 -25.78
C ARG A 323 -16.16 7.97 -26.10
N ASN A 324 -16.30 7.62 -27.38
CA ASN A 324 -17.05 6.42 -27.79
C ASN A 324 -16.38 5.13 -27.31
N HIS A 325 -15.05 5.04 -27.39
CA HIS A 325 -14.31 3.92 -26.79
C HIS A 325 -14.64 3.77 -25.31
N LEU A 326 -14.54 4.86 -24.54
CA LEU A 326 -14.84 4.86 -23.11
C LEU A 326 -16.32 4.49 -22.82
N ALA A 327 -17.26 5.04 -23.59
CA ALA A 327 -18.69 4.75 -23.42
C ALA A 327 -19.05 3.28 -23.68
N HIS A 328 -18.27 2.59 -24.52
CA HIS A 328 -18.46 1.17 -24.86
C HIS A 328 -17.58 0.21 -24.06
N ILE A 329 -16.95 0.67 -22.96
CA ILE A 329 -16.06 -0.14 -22.11
C ILE A 329 -14.91 -0.73 -22.94
N ARG A 330 -14.36 0.07 -23.86
CA ARG A 330 -13.21 -0.29 -24.68
C ARG A 330 -12.02 0.58 -24.34
N GLU A 331 -10.85 -0.02 -24.44
CA GLU A 331 -9.59 0.71 -24.32
C GLU A 331 -9.47 1.75 -25.45
N VAL A 332 -9.11 2.97 -25.09
CA VAL A 332 -8.67 4.02 -26.02
C VAL A 332 -7.24 3.69 -26.42
N PRO A 333 -6.90 3.62 -27.73
CA PRO A 333 -5.54 3.33 -28.17
C PRO A 333 -4.53 4.31 -27.56
N PHE A 334 -3.37 3.81 -27.11
CA PHE A 334 -2.39 4.65 -26.40
C PHE A 334 -1.96 5.89 -27.18
N GLY A 335 -1.80 5.81 -28.51
CA GLY A 335 -1.46 6.97 -29.33
C GLY A 335 -2.51 8.10 -29.28
N VAL A 336 -3.78 7.76 -29.02
CA VAL A 336 -4.84 8.74 -28.75
C VAL A 336 -4.71 9.26 -27.32
N VAL A 337 -4.51 8.38 -26.34
CA VAL A 337 -4.28 8.77 -24.94
C VAL A 337 -3.12 9.77 -24.83
N GLU A 338 -1.97 9.50 -25.45
CA GLU A 338 -0.76 10.34 -25.41
C GLU A 338 -0.99 11.77 -25.95
N ARG A 339 -1.98 11.95 -26.83
CA ARG A 339 -2.42 13.26 -27.36
C ARG A 339 -3.43 13.95 -26.45
N LEU A 340 -4.17 13.19 -25.64
CA LEU A 340 -5.25 13.69 -24.79
C LEU A 340 -4.79 14.08 -23.39
N VAL A 341 -3.87 13.31 -22.78
CA VAL A 341 -3.40 13.53 -21.40
C VAL A 341 -2.02 14.16 -21.31
#